data_AF-A0A5K1CZQ3-F1
#
_entry.id   AF-A0A5K1CZQ3-F1
#
_cell.length_a   1.000
_cell.length_b   1.000
_cell.length_c   1.000
_cell.angle_alpha   90.00
_cell.angle_beta   90.00
_cell.angle_gamma   90.00
#
_symmetry.space_group_name_H-M   'P 1'
#
loop_
_entity.id
_entity.type
_entity.pdbx_description
1 polymer ?
#
loop_
_entity_poly.entity_id
_entity_poly.type
_entity_poly.pdbx_seq_one_letter_code
_entity_poly.pdbx_strand_id
1 'polypeptide(L)'
;DTYSVSAGANQNRQMQTFDYQTLLPFSIRRSTQQGQAQIPVHTFGFGTDHDAASMHSISETSGGTFSFIEAESVIQGAFAQCISGLLSVVVQELQVWFECASPGVSINSVHA
;
A
#
# COMPACT_ATOMS: atom_id res chain seq x y z
N ASP A 1 3.01 10.47 -9.57
CA ASP A 1 4.39 10.11 -9.97
C ASP A 1 4.90 8.97 -9.11
N THR A 2 4.69 7.75 -9.59
CA THR A 2 5.09 6.49 -8.92
C THR A 2 6.22 5.89 -9.74
N TYR A 3 7.37 5.61 -9.12
CA TYR A 3 8.49 4.99 -9.82
C TYR A 3 8.17 3.52 -10.14
N SER A 4 7.77 3.23 -11.38
CA SER A 4 7.74 1.87 -11.92
C SER A 4 9.14 1.47 -12.35
N VAL A 5 9.84 0.67 -11.53
CA VAL A 5 11.15 0.13 -11.92
C VAL A 5 10.94 -0.93 -13.01
N SER A 6 11.22 -0.55 -14.25
CA SER A 6 11.30 -1.50 -15.37
C SER A 6 12.60 -2.28 -15.24
N ALA A 7 12.53 -3.50 -14.67
CA ALA A 7 13.68 -4.38 -14.54
C ALA A 7 14.07 -4.94 -15.92
N GLY A 8 15.00 -4.25 -16.59
CA GLY A 8 15.68 -4.74 -17.77
C GLY A 8 16.65 -5.87 -17.44
N ALA A 9 16.41 -7.02 -18.06
CA ALA A 9 17.29 -8.15 -18.38
C ALA A 9 18.59 -8.37 -17.56
N ASN A 10 18.60 -9.52 -16.87
CA ASN A 10 19.74 -10.40 -16.57
C ASN A 10 20.99 -9.78 -15.93
N GLN A 11 21.07 -9.89 -14.60
CA GLN A 11 22.31 -10.31 -13.94
C GLN A 11 21.99 -10.92 -12.57
N ASN A 12 22.19 -12.24 -12.48
CA ASN A 12 22.59 -13.02 -11.29
C ASN A 12 22.90 -12.19 -10.03
N ARG A 13 21.86 -11.80 -9.31
CA ARG A 13 21.97 -11.37 -7.92
C ARG A 13 20.94 -12.17 -7.17
N GLN A 14 21.40 -13.24 -6.51
CA GLN A 14 20.85 -13.61 -5.21
C GLN A 14 20.93 -12.35 -4.35
N MET A 15 19.98 -11.43 -4.52
CA MET A 15 19.74 -10.39 -3.55
C MET A 15 19.32 -11.18 -2.33
N GLN A 16 20.24 -11.26 -1.37
CA GLN A 16 19.93 -11.65 -0.01
C GLN A 16 18.70 -10.83 0.35
N THR A 17 17.54 -11.48 0.29
CA THR A 17 16.33 -10.97 0.90
C THR A 17 16.66 -11.03 2.38
N PHE A 18 17.33 -10.00 2.90
CA PHE A 18 17.22 -9.68 4.32
C PHE A 18 15.74 -9.80 4.62
N ASP A 19 15.38 -10.54 5.66
CA ASP A 19 13.98 -10.86 5.96
C ASP A 19 13.30 -9.58 6.47
N TYR A 20 13.11 -8.62 5.56
CA TYR A 20 12.52 -7.31 5.79
C TYR A 20 11.07 -7.44 6.24
N GLN A 21 10.47 -8.61 6.05
CA GLN A 21 9.20 -8.90 6.65
C GLN A 21 9.26 -8.94 8.18
N THR A 22 10.42 -9.21 8.80
CA THR A 22 10.61 -9.10 10.26
C THR A 22 10.61 -7.65 10.78
N LEU A 23 10.70 -6.64 9.90
CA LEU A 23 10.66 -5.23 10.28
C LEU A 23 9.29 -4.80 10.82
N LEU A 24 8.25 -5.58 10.53
CA LEU A 24 6.91 -5.35 11.05
C LEU A 24 6.59 -6.30 12.21
N PRO A 25 5.91 -5.80 13.26
CA PRO A 25 5.38 -6.67 14.30
C PRO A 25 4.39 -7.69 13.70
N PHE A 26 4.31 -8.87 14.32
CA PHE A 26 3.45 -9.96 13.85
C PHE A 26 1.98 -9.56 13.66
N SER A 27 1.48 -8.58 14.43
CA SER A 27 0.14 -8.03 14.31
C SER A 27 -0.14 -7.39 12.95
N ILE A 28 0.84 -6.68 12.38
CA ILE A 28 0.69 -6.03 11.06
C ILE A 28 0.86 -7.08 9.95
N ARG A 29 1.84 -7.98 10.07
CA ARG A 29 2.13 -9.03 9.09
C ARG A 29 0.97 -10.02 8.85
N ARG A 30 0.17 -10.32 9.88
CA ARG A 30 -0.88 -11.36 9.82
C ARG A 30 -2.24 -10.85 9.35
N SER A 31 -2.45 -9.53 9.36
CA SER A 31 -3.75 -8.94 9.02
C SER A 31 -4.26 -9.35 7.62
N THR A 32 -3.35 -9.54 6.67
CA THR A 32 -3.63 -10.01 5.30
C THR A 32 -4.19 -11.44 5.21
N GLN A 33 -4.04 -12.28 6.25
CA GLN A 33 -4.38 -13.71 6.20
C GLN A 33 -5.63 -14.11 7.00
N GLN A 34 -6.15 -13.27 7.91
CA GLN A 34 -7.19 -13.68 8.87
C GLN A 34 -8.43 -12.77 8.92
N GLY A 35 -8.65 -11.91 7.92
CA GLY A 35 -9.80 -10.99 7.92
C GLY A 35 -9.75 -9.98 9.08
N GLN A 36 -8.55 -9.75 9.63
CA GLN A 36 -8.30 -8.71 10.62
C GLN A 36 -7.99 -7.40 9.90
N ALA A 37 -8.39 -6.28 10.49
CA ALA A 37 -8.12 -4.95 9.94
C ALA A 37 -6.61 -4.77 9.67
N GLN A 38 -6.27 -4.59 8.41
CA GLN A 38 -4.90 -4.28 7.99
C GLN A 38 -4.57 -2.85 8.43
N ILE A 39 -3.43 -2.67 9.09
CA ILE A 39 -2.94 -1.34 9.49
C ILE A 39 -1.92 -0.90 8.44
N PRO A 40 -2.30 -0.05 7.47
CA PRO A 40 -1.38 0.42 6.45
C PRO A 40 -0.28 1.29 7.06
N VAL A 41 0.97 1.05 6.65
CA VAL A 41 2.14 1.85 7.03
C VAL A 41 2.64 2.59 5.80
N HIS A 42 2.49 3.91 5.78
CA HIS A 42 3.03 4.77 4.73
C HIS A 42 4.42 5.27 5.13
N THR A 43 5.43 5.03 4.30
CA THR A 43 6.84 5.36 4.57
C THR A 43 7.33 6.48 3.65
N PHE A 44 8.12 7.41 4.19
CA PHE A 44 8.64 8.57 3.46
C PHE A 44 10.16 8.64 3.57
N GLY A 45 10.86 8.34 2.47
CA GLY A 45 12.33 8.41 2.40
C GLY A 45 12.78 9.77 1.92
N PHE A 46 13.69 10.43 2.64
CA PHE A 46 14.25 11.73 2.27
C PHE A 46 15.71 11.59 1.90
N GLY A 47 16.14 12.25 0.82
CA GLY A 47 17.55 12.23 0.41
C GLY A 47 18.07 10.82 0.08
N THR A 48 19.38 10.66 -0.07
CA THR A 48 19.97 9.40 -0.56
C THR A 48 20.48 8.47 0.55
N ASP A 49 20.31 8.83 1.82
CA ASP A 49 20.87 8.15 2.99
C ASP A 49 19.88 7.20 3.70
N HIS A 50 18.63 7.13 3.21
CA HIS A 50 17.64 6.17 3.70
C HIS A 50 17.76 4.79 2.99
N ASP A 51 17.35 3.73 3.68
CA ASP A 51 17.23 2.39 3.09
C ASP A 51 15.87 2.23 2.40
N ALA A 52 15.82 2.59 1.10
CA ALA A 52 14.62 2.49 0.29
C ALA A 52 14.06 1.05 0.21
N ALA A 53 14.91 0.02 0.26
CA ALA A 53 14.48 -1.37 0.15
C ALA A 53 13.71 -1.79 1.42
N SER A 54 14.25 -1.45 2.60
CA SER A 54 13.55 -1.65 3.88
C SER A 54 12.22 -0.90 3.93
N MET A 55 12.23 0.38 3.55
CA MET A 55 11.03 1.24 3.60
C MET A 55 9.93 0.79 2.64
N HIS A 56 10.31 0.34 1.44
CA HIS A 56 9.40 -0.26 0.49
C HIS A 56 8.81 -1.56 1.05
N SER A 57 9.64 -2.47 1.56
CA SER A 57 9.18 -3.74 2.11
C SER A 57 8.20 -3.56 3.28
N ILE A 58 8.43 -2.59 4.17
CA ILE A 58 7.51 -2.24 5.26
C ILE A 58 6.16 -1.79 4.70
N SER A 59 6.17 -0.85 3.77
CA SER A 59 4.93 -0.32 3.20
C SER A 59 4.13 -1.39 2.45
N GLU A 60 4.80 -2.19 1.63
CA GLU A 60 4.19 -3.25 0.83
C GLU A 60 3.55 -4.33 1.72
N THR A 61 4.29 -4.79 2.73
CA THR A 61 3.81 -5.85 3.65
C THR A 61 2.60 -5.42 4.47
N SER A 62 2.47 -4.12 4.74
CA SER A 62 1.33 -3.55 5.47
C SER A 62 0.20 -3.04 4.55
N GLY A 63 0.39 -3.10 3.23
CA GLY A 63 -0.48 -2.49 2.21
C GLY A 63 -0.62 -0.97 2.31
N GLY A 64 0.41 -0.30 2.84
CA GLY A 64 0.59 1.15 2.72
C GLY A 64 1.39 1.54 1.48
N THR A 65 1.94 2.75 1.45
CA THR A 65 2.73 3.26 0.31
C THR A 65 4.10 3.73 0.74
N PHE A 66 5.12 3.44 -0.06
CA PHE A 66 6.42 4.11 0.04
C PHE A 66 6.46 5.33 -0.89
N SER A 67 6.95 6.45 -0.39
CA SER A 67 7.15 7.68 -1.16
C SER A 67 8.58 8.18 -0.97
N PHE A 68 9.31 8.27 -2.07
CA PHE A 68 10.61 8.92 -2.08
C PHE A 68 10.45 10.42 -2.30
N ILE A 69 11.10 11.21 -1.44
CA ILE A 69 11.06 12.67 -1.47
C ILE A 69 12.46 13.18 -1.76
N GLU A 70 12.61 13.69 -2.99
CA GLU A 70 13.88 14.13 -3.55
C GLU A 70 14.41 15.44 -2.94
N ALA A 71 13.51 16.32 -2.47
CA ALA A 71 13.86 17.62 -1.93
C ALA A 71 13.11 17.96 -0.64
N GLU A 72 13.79 18.61 0.30
CA GLU A 72 13.19 19.06 1.57
C GLU A 72 12.03 20.05 1.37
N SER A 73 12.02 20.76 0.24
CA SER A 73 10.94 21.71 -0.09
C SER A 73 9.60 21.05 -0.38
N VAL A 74 9.58 19.77 -0.80
CA VAL A 74 8.33 19.08 -1.16
C VAL A 74 7.79 18.18 -0.04
N ILE A 75 8.48 18.11 1.10
CA ILE A 75 8.08 17.33 2.29
C ILE A 75 6.67 17.69 2.72
N GLN A 76 6.40 18.99 2.88
CA GLN A 76 5.11 19.49 3.33
C GLN A 76 3.98 19.10 2.36
N GLY A 77 4.23 19.20 1.05
CA GLY A 77 3.27 18.81 0.02
C GLY A 77 2.96 17.32 0.04
N ALA A 78 3.98 16.47 0.17
CA ALA A 78 3.82 15.03 0.23
C ALA A 78 3.07 14.56 1.49
N PHE A 79 3.37 15.12 2.66
CA PHE A 79 2.62 14.83 3.89
C PHE A 79 1.19 15.35 3.82
N ALA A 80 0.99 16.59 3.35
CA ALA A 80 -0.35 17.16 3.20
C ALA A 80 -1.21 16.32 2.27
N GLN A 81 -0.66 15.86 1.14
CA GLN A 81 -1.37 14.99 0.20
C GLN A 81 -1.69 13.63 0.81
N CYS A 82 -0.73 13.00 1.51
CA CYS A 82 -0.96 11.68 2.10
C CYS A 82 -2.01 11.74 3.24
N ILE A 83 -1.92 12.74 4.12
CA ILE A 83 -2.93 12.98 5.16
C ILE A 83 -4.27 13.35 4.54
N SER A 84 -4.28 14.23 3.54
CA SER A 84 -5.52 14.61 2.84
C SER A 84 -6.18 13.40 2.18
N GLY A 85 -5.41 12.47 1.63
CA GLY A 85 -5.92 11.21 1.09
C GLY A 85 -6.64 10.40 2.16
N LEU A 86 -6.04 10.26 3.35
CA LEU A 86 -6.66 9.57 4.49
C LEU A 86 -7.92 10.28 5.00
N LEU A 87 -7.88 11.60 5.15
CA LEU A 87 -9.00 12.41 5.66
C LEU A 87 -10.16 12.54 4.66
N SER A 88 -9.91 12.33 3.37
CA SER A 88 -10.96 12.28 2.34
C SER A 88 -11.73 10.96 2.31
N VAL A 89 -11.25 9.92 2.99
CA VAL A 89 -11.93 8.62 3.05
C VAL A 89 -13.16 8.74 3.95
N VAL A 90 -14.34 8.71 3.33
CA VAL A 90 -15.62 8.75 4.05
C VAL A 90 -16.01 7.35 4.57
N VAL A 91 -15.58 6.28 3.89
CA VAL A 91 -15.87 4.90 4.26
C VAL A 91 -14.76 3.95 3.81
N GLN A 92 -14.43 2.97 4.66
CA GLN A 92 -13.58 1.82 4.34
C GLN A 92 -14.41 0.54 4.48
N GLU A 93 -14.03 -0.53 3.76
CA GLU A 93 -14.73 -1.82 3.81
C GLU A 93 -16.25 -1.72 3.51
N LEU A 94 -16.63 -0.85 2.58
CA LEU A 94 -18.03 -0.71 2.15
C LEU A 94 -18.49 -2.01 1.47
N GLN A 95 -19.40 -2.72 2.12
CA GLN A 95 -20.05 -3.90 1.55
C GLN A 95 -21.36 -3.50 0.88
N VAL A 96 -21.51 -3.86 -0.40
CA VAL A 96 -22.73 -3.63 -1.16
C VAL A 96 -23.42 -4.96 -1.40
N TRP A 97 -24.65 -5.07 -0.93
CA TRP A 97 -25.50 -6.25 -1.10
C TRP A 97 -26.59 -5.94 -2.10
N PHE A 98 -26.88 -6.89 -2.98
CA PHE A 98 -27.92 -6.76 -3.99
C PHE A 98 -28.94 -7.87 -3.82
N GLU A 99 -30.21 -7.50 -3.84
CA GLU A 99 -31.33 -8.44 -3.77
C GLU A 99 -32.34 -8.13 -4.87
N CYS A 100 -32.84 -9.17 -5.52
CA CYS A 100 -33.91 -9.03 -6.51
C CYS A 100 -35.25 -8.97 -5.79
N ALA A 101 -35.97 -7.85 -5.92
CA ALA A 101 -37.25 -7.63 -5.24
C ALA A 101 -38.38 -8.56 -5.74
N SER A 102 -38.17 -9.34 -6.80
CA SER A 102 -39.18 -10.21 -7.38
C SER A 102 -38.59 -11.50 -7.95
N PRO A 103 -39.31 -12.63 -7.85
CA PRO A 103 -38.90 -13.88 -8.49
C PRO A 103 -38.74 -13.72 -10.00
N GLY A 104 -37.70 -14.34 -10.56
CA GLY A 104 -37.43 -14.32 -12.01
C GLY A 104 -36.61 -13.13 -12.51
N VAL A 105 -36.25 -12.18 -11.64
CA VAL A 105 -35.28 -11.11 -11.94
C VAL A 105 -33.88 -11.60 -11.56
N SER A 106 -32.89 -11.30 -12.40
CA SER A 106 -31.47 -11.62 -12.14
C SER A 106 -30.58 -10.40 -12.42
N ILE A 107 -29.47 -10.33 -11.68
CA ILE A 107 -28.42 -9.33 -11.90
C ILE A 107 -27.47 -9.90 -12.95
N ASN A 108 -27.34 -9.22 -14.09
CA ASN A 108 -26.50 -9.69 -15.18
C ASN A 108 -25.03 -9.23 -15.04
N SER A 109 -24.81 -7.98 -14.62
CA SER A 109 -23.46 -7.46 -14.38
C SER A 109 -23.47 -6.32 -13.35
N VAL A 110 -22.32 -6.13 -12.69
CA VAL A 110 -22.02 -4.96 -11.84
C VAL A 110 -20.74 -4.35 -12.38
N HIS A 111 -20.74 -3.03 -12.56
CA HIS A 111 -19.58 -2.27 -13.02
C HIS A 111 -19.17 -1.29 -11.93
N ALA A 112 -17.86 -1.17 -11.72
CA ALA A 112 -17.22 -0.24 -10.78
C ALA A 112 -16.60 0.93 -11.54
#